data_AF-A0A6A5G4S3-F1
#
_entry.id   AF-A0A6A5G4S3-F1
#
_cell.length_a   1.000
_cell.length_b   1.000
_cell.length_c   1.000
_cell.angle_alpha   90.00
_cell.angle_beta   90.00
_cell.angle_gamma   90.00
#
_symmetry.space_group_name_H-M   'P 1'
#
loop_
_entity.id
_entity.type
_entity.pdbx_description
1 polymer ?
#
loop_
_entity_poly.entity_id
_entity_poly.type
_entity_poly.pdbx_seq_one_letter_code
_entity_poly.pdbx_strand_id
1 'polypeptide(L)'
;MSSTPQAITFEQLVKECGDLYSTLQATAEKVKEDFAAMQVAVEKIIAEQEEKENQGDSGIPQGDVPEEKKEKAVPLWPMAPMVQIAVAIVEIERTHHITIVMDTTPYEFGNRAAPNQLFQVKNRTVMRKNPLEEEDPFPSASSGKPKKSAKIASGSTQVWTRQTATRRLRCKCNPAYHGDTRCQHHDKLMCMAHGIGAALAEIIWQGQPVEGVVLPDDLFA
;
A
#
# COMPACT_ATOMS: atom_id res chain seq x y z
N MET A 1 -33.67 34.78 -15.62
CA MET A 1 -34.78 33.91 -15.19
C MET A 1 -34.18 32.83 -14.31
N SER A 2 -34.46 32.87 -13.00
CA SER A 2 -33.88 31.96 -12.01
C SER A 2 -34.83 30.78 -11.83
N SER A 3 -34.43 29.58 -12.26
CA SER A 3 -35.18 28.34 -12.07
C SER A 3 -34.86 27.80 -10.68
N THR A 4 -35.78 27.98 -9.75
CA THR A 4 -35.72 27.38 -8.40
C THR A 4 -35.81 25.86 -8.53
N PRO A 5 -34.97 25.06 -7.85
CA PRO A 5 -35.09 23.60 -7.86
C PRO A 5 -36.41 23.19 -7.21
N GLN A 6 -37.22 22.37 -7.88
CA GLN A 6 -38.42 21.78 -7.29
C GLN A 6 -38.01 20.84 -6.15
N ALA A 7 -38.59 21.03 -4.96
CA ALA A 7 -38.35 20.16 -3.82
C ALA A 7 -38.90 18.76 -4.11
N ILE A 8 -38.04 17.76 -4.06
CA ILE A 8 -38.39 16.35 -4.25
C ILE A 8 -39.31 15.94 -3.10
N THR A 9 -40.45 15.34 -3.44
CA THR A 9 -41.42 14.89 -2.43
C THR A 9 -40.90 13.64 -1.70
N PHE A 10 -41.31 13.46 -0.45
CA PHE A 10 -40.90 12.29 0.36
C PHE A 10 -41.22 10.95 -0.34
N GLU A 11 -42.34 10.87 -1.07
CA GLU A 11 -42.74 9.67 -1.82
C GLU A 11 -41.80 9.37 -3.00
N GLN A 12 -41.29 10.41 -3.69
CA GLN A 12 -40.29 10.25 -4.76
C GLN A 12 -38.96 9.77 -4.18
N LEU A 13 -38.56 10.29 -3.02
CA LEU A 13 -37.33 9.88 -2.35
C LEU A 13 -37.38 8.41 -1.90
N VAL A 14 -38.51 7.96 -1.34
CA VAL A 14 -38.69 6.56 -0.94
C VAL A 14 -38.61 5.63 -2.16
N LYS A 15 -39.19 6.03 -3.29
CA LYS A 15 -39.11 5.27 -4.53
C LYS A 15 -37.68 5.18 -5.05
N GLU A 16 -36.96 6.30 -5.11
CA GLU A 16 -35.55 6.33 -5.56
C GLU A 16 -34.65 5.49 -4.65
N CYS A 17 -34.85 5.53 -3.33
CA CYS A 17 -34.11 4.68 -2.40
C CYS A 17 -34.43 3.19 -2.58
N GLY A 18 -35.68 2.83 -2.88
CA GLY A 18 -36.06 1.44 -3.19
C GLY A 18 -35.44 0.92 -4.48
N ASP A 19 -35.43 1.74 -5.53
CA ASP A 19 -34.81 1.40 -6.82
C ASP A 19 -33.27 1.27 -6.67
N LEU A 20 -32.64 2.14 -5.87
CA LEU A 20 -31.22 2.01 -5.52
C LEU A 20 -30.91 0.74 -4.72
N TYR A 21 -31.77 0.38 -3.77
CA TYR A 21 -31.57 -0.83 -2.97
C TYR A 21 -31.67 -2.10 -3.83
N SER A 22 -32.67 -2.18 -4.71
CA SER A 22 -32.86 -3.34 -5.60
C SER A 22 -31.71 -3.50 -6.61
N THR A 23 -31.21 -2.39 -7.17
CA THR A 23 -30.04 -2.42 -8.07
C THR A 23 -28.76 -2.82 -7.35
N LEU A 24 -28.56 -2.35 -6.11
CA LEU A 24 -27.44 -2.76 -5.27
C LEU A 24 -27.50 -4.26 -4.98
N GLN A 25 -28.68 -4.78 -4.65
CA GLN A 25 -28.89 -6.21 -4.37
C GLN A 25 -28.60 -7.08 -5.58
N ALA A 26 -29.11 -6.72 -6.77
CA ALA A 26 -28.83 -7.43 -8.01
C ALA A 26 -27.33 -7.42 -8.37
N THR A 27 -26.64 -6.30 -8.10
CA THR A 27 -25.19 -6.19 -8.33
C THR A 27 -24.41 -7.07 -7.36
N ALA A 28 -24.81 -7.13 -6.09
CA ALA A 28 -24.18 -7.98 -5.09
C ALA A 28 -24.33 -9.48 -5.41
N GLU A 29 -25.50 -9.89 -5.91
CA GLU A 29 -25.73 -11.26 -6.37
C GLU A 29 -24.83 -11.61 -7.57
N LYS A 30 -24.72 -10.71 -8.55
CA LYS A 30 -23.83 -10.90 -9.69
C LYS A 30 -22.35 -11.01 -9.28
N VAL A 31 -21.88 -10.16 -8.38
CA VAL A 31 -20.49 -10.24 -7.87
C VAL A 31 -20.24 -11.56 -7.13
N LYS A 32 -21.24 -12.08 -6.42
CA LYS A 32 -21.15 -13.39 -5.75
C LYS A 32 -21.03 -14.53 -6.76
N GLU A 33 -21.79 -14.48 -7.86
CA GLU A 33 -21.69 -15.46 -8.95
C GLU A 33 -20.33 -15.39 -9.66
N ASP A 34 -19.85 -14.19 -9.97
CA ASP A 34 -18.55 -13.96 -10.60
C ASP A 34 -17.40 -14.48 -9.71
N PHE A 35 -17.49 -14.26 -8.38
CA PHE A 35 -16.51 -14.79 -7.42
C PHE A 35 -16.52 -16.32 -7.35
N ALA A 36 -17.71 -16.94 -7.37
CA ALA A 36 -17.82 -18.40 -7.40
C ALA A 36 -17.24 -18.99 -8.69
N ALA A 37 -17.49 -18.36 -9.84
CA ALA A 37 -16.89 -18.78 -11.12
C ALA A 37 -15.37 -18.64 -11.12
N MET A 38 -14.85 -17.55 -10.54
CA MET A 38 -13.41 -17.33 -10.40
C MET A 38 -12.77 -18.38 -9.48
N GLN A 39 -13.42 -18.75 -8.38
CA GLN A 39 -12.91 -19.77 -7.47
C GLN A 39 -12.81 -21.15 -8.16
N VAL A 40 -13.82 -21.54 -8.94
CA VAL A 40 -13.78 -22.77 -9.74
C VAL A 40 -12.66 -22.73 -10.79
N ALA A 41 -12.43 -21.59 -11.43
CA ALA A 41 -11.35 -21.43 -12.40
C ALA A 41 -9.97 -21.56 -11.73
N VAL A 42 -9.79 -21.00 -10.54
CA VAL A 42 -8.54 -21.12 -9.76
C VAL A 42 -8.28 -22.57 -9.34
N GLU A 43 -9.29 -23.27 -8.82
CA GLU A 43 -9.18 -24.68 -8.44
C GLU A 43 -8.81 -25.56 -9.64
N LYS A 44 -9.37 -25.28 -10.82
CA LYS A 44 -9.00 -25.98 -12.06
C LYS A 44 -7.54 -25.76 -12.45
N ILE A 45 -7.03 -24.53 -12.33
CA ILE A 45 -5.63 -24.20 -12.63
C ILE A 45 -4.69 -24.94 -11.66
N ILE A 46 -5.04 -25.01 -10.37
CA ILE A 46 -4.25 -25.73 -9.38
C ILE A 46 -4.19 -27.23 -9.71
N ALA A 47 -5.34 -27.85 -10.04
CA ALA A 47 -5.38 -29.26 -10.42
C ALA A 47 -4.57 -29.56 -11.69
N GLU A 48 -4.64 -28.68 -12.71
CA GLU A 48 -3.85 -28.83 -13.94
C GLU A 48 -2.34 -28.63 -13.71
N GLN A 49 -1.93 -27.90 -12.67
CA GLN A 49 -0.52 -27.76 -12.28
C GLN A 49 -0.02 -29.00 -11.52
N GLU A 50 -0.82 -29.53 -10.59
CA GLU A 50 -0.48 -30.76 -9.85
C GLU A 50 -0.36 -31.98 -10.77
N GLU A 51 -1.19 -32.08 -11.82
CA GLU A 51 -1.09 -33.17 -12.81
C GLU A 51 0.19 -33.07 -13.67
N LYS A 52 0.65 -31.84 -13.95
CA LYS A 52 1.90 -31.60 -14.70
C LYS A 52 3.16 -31.85 -13.88
N GLU A 53 3.12 -31.61 -12.57
CA GLU A 53 4.25 -31.94 -11.68
C GLU A 53 4.39 -33.46 -11.48
N ASN A 54 3.29 -34.21 -11.45
CA ASN A 54 3.31 -35.67 -11.29
C ASN A 54 3.78 -36.46 -12.53
N GLN A 55 3.86 -35.84 -13.71
CA GLN A 55 4.38 -36.48 -14.94
C GLN A 55 5.88 -36.20 -15.19
N GLY A 56 6.55 -35.44 -14.32
CA GLY A 56 7.90 -34.90 -14.55
C GLY A 56 9.09 -35.71 -14.01
N ASP A 57 8.91 -36.93 -13.51
CA ASP A 57 10.01 -37.73 -12.94
C ASP A 57 10.16 -39.11 -13.60
N SER A 58 10.87 -39.14 -14.74
CA SER A 58 11.61 -40.33 -15.16
C SER A 58 12.81 -39.94 -16.03
N GLY A 59 13.97 -40.51 -15.71
CA GLY A 59 15.30 -40.07 -16.13
C GLY A 59 15.64 -40.14 -17.63
N ILE A 60 16.57 -39.26 -18.01
CA ILE A 60 17.24 -39.08 -19.32
C ILE A 60 18.27 -40.25 -19.53
N PRO A 61 18.73 -40.70 -20.74
CA PRO A 61 19.01 -39.81 -21.88
C PRO A 61 18.96 -40.30 -23.35
N GLN A 62 19.11 -39.27 -24.22
CA GLN A 62 19.57 -39.23 -25.63
C GLN A 62 18.57 -39.43 -26.77
N GLY A 63 18.53 -38.42 -27.65
CA GLY A 63 17.96 -38.46 -28.99
C GLY A 63 17.78 -37.04 -29.55
N ASP A 64 18.69 -36.61 -30.43
CA ASP A 64 18.65 -35.33 -31.15
C ASP A 64 17.36 -35.18 -31.95
N VAL A 65 16.56 -34.15 -31.63
CA VAL A 65 15.40 -33.70 -32.42
C VAL A 65 15.46 -32.18 -32.52
N PRO A 66 15.23 -31.57 -33.70
CA PRO A 66 15.52 -30.16 -33.94
C PRO A 66 14.68 -29.25 -33.05
N GLU A 67 15.31 -28.20 -32.50
CA GLU A 67 14.66 -27.16 -31.72
C GLU A 67 13.54 -26.48 -32.53
N GLU A 68 12.31 -26.97 -32.38
CA GLU A 68 11.16 -26.07 -32.42
C GLU A 68 11.42 -25.02 -31.36
N LYS A 69 11.53 -23.75 -31.79
CA LYS A 69 11.51 -22.59 -30.90
C LYS A 69 10.22 -22.63 -30.10
N LYS A 70 10.22 -23.35 -28.99
CA LYS A 70 9.34 -23.07 -27.86
C LYS A 70 9.66 -21.62 -27.53
N GLU A 71 8.73 -20.73 -27.86
CA GLU A 71 8.72 -19.39 -27.30
C GLU A 71 8.92 -19.60 -25.80
N LYS A 72 10.13 -19.30 -25.31
CA LYS A 72 10.39 -19.30 -23.89
C LYS A 72 9.37 -18.32 -23.35
N ALA A 73 8.37 -18.83 -22.64
CA ALA A 73 7.47 -18.01 -21.86
C ALA A 73 8.37 -17.03 -21.13
N VAL A 74 8.29 -15.75 -21.51
CA VAL A 74 9.07 -14.71 -20.87
C VAL A 74 8.76 -14.89 -19.39
N PRO A 75 9.76 -15.12 -18.52
CA PRO A 75 9.47 -15.20 -17.10
C PRO A 75 8.69 -13.94 -16.76
N LEU A 76 7.44 -14.10 -16.33
CA LEU A 76 6.66 -13.03 -15.75
C LEU A 76 7.42 -12.63 -14.50
N TRP A 77 8.40 -11.75 -14.67
CA TRP A 77 9.06 -11.09 -13.56
C TRP A 77 7.91 -10.49 -12.74
N PRO A 78 7.79 -10.82 -11.45
CA PRO A 78 6.75 -10.23 -10.63
C PRO A 78 6.87 -8.71 -10.79
N MET A 79 5.83 -8.08 -11.34
CA MET A 79 5.86 -6.65 -11.56
C MET A 79 6.11 -5.99 -10.22
N ALA A 80 7.14 -5.14 -10.15
CA ALA A 80 7.48 -4.46 -8.92
C ALA A 80 6.25 -3.65 -8.43
N PRO A 81 5.93 -3.65 -7.13
CA PRO A 81 4.79 -2.91 -6.63
C PRO A 81 4.97 -1.41 -6.94
N MET A 82 4.08 -0.86 -7.76
CA MET A 82 4.08 0.55 -8.16
C MET A 82 3.45 1.42 -7.07
N VAL A 83 4.07 1.43 -5.89
CA VAL A 83 3.58 2.15 -4.71
C VAL A 83 4.60 3.19 -4.26
N GLN A 84 4.15 4.42 -4.02
CA GLN A 84 4.95 5.48 -3.41
C GLN A 84 4.47 5.74 -1.99
N ILE A 85 5.41 5.81 -1.05
CA ILE A 85 5.15 5.99 0.38
C ILE A 85 5.77 7.31 0.79
N ALA A 86 4.94 8.27 1.20
CA ALA A 86 5.38 9.52 1.80
C ALA A 86 5.18 9.44 3.32
N VAL A 87 6.24 9.67 4.09
CA VAL A 87 6.23 9.65 5.55
C VAL A 87 6.54 11.06 6.05
N ALA A 88 5.59 11.67 6.74
CA ALA A 88 5.75 12.95 7.40
C ALA A 88 5.89 12.76 8.91
N ILE A 89 6.90 13.39 9.51
CA ILE A 89 7.19 13.34 10.93
C ILE A 89 7.18 14.76 11.49
N VAL A 90 6.38 14.98 12.53
CA VAL A 90 6.36 16.20 13.31
C VAL A 90 6.87 15.87 14.72
N GLU A 91 8.01 16.44 15.09
CA GLU A 91 8.60 16.30 16.43
C GLU A 91 8.25 17.53 17.29
N ILE A 92 7.57 17.29 18.41
CA ILE A 92 7.25 18.31 19.44
C ILE A 92 7.67 17.76 20.80
N GLU A 93 8.58 18.45 21.47
CA GLU A 93 9.06 18.07 22.82
C GLU A 93 9.52 16.60 22.94
N ARG A 94 10.11 16.04 21.86
CA ARG A 94 10.54 14.63 21.72
C ARG A 94 9.42 13.61 21.49
N THR A 95 8.18 14.06 21.31
CA THR A 95 7.08 13.23 20.83
C THR A 95 7.04 13.29 19.31
N HIS A 96 6.95 12.13 18.65
CA HIS A 96 6.84 12.03 17.19
C HIS A 96 5.39 11.78 16.79
N HIS A 97 4.82 12.69 16.00
CA HIS A 97 3.57 12.46 15.29
C HIS A 97 3.92 12.07 13.86
N ILE A 98 3.53 10.87 13.45
CA ILE A 98 3.93 10.29 12.16
C ILE A 98 2.69 9.99 11.34
N THR A 99 2.64 10.61 10.16
CA THR A 99 1.60 10.38 9.16
C THR A 99 2.24 9.76 7.93
N ILE A 100 1.60 8.73 7.39
CA ILE A 100 2.04 8.02 6.20
C ILE A 100 0.95 8.18 5.14
N VAL A 101 1.35 8.57 3.94
CA VAL A 101 0.49 8.63 2.77
C VAL A 101 1.02 7.63 1.75
N MET A 102 0.14 6.75 1.28
CA MET A 102 0.47 5.76 0.26
C MET A 102 -0.32 6.03 -1.01
N ASP A 103 0.41 6.13 -2.11
CA ASP A 103 -0.12 6.25 -3.45
C ASP A 103 0.16 4.95 -4.20
N THR A 104 -0.89 4.23 -4.58
CA THR A 104 -0.81 2.95 -5.30
C THR A 104 -0.83 3.12 -6.82
N THR A 105 -0.98 4.35 -7.32
CA THR A 105 -1.03 4.68 -8.73
C THR A 105 -0.25 5.99 -9.01
N PRO A 106 1.04 6.07 -8.66
CA PRO A 106 1.82 7.33 -8.62
C PRO A 106 2.04 8.00 -9.98
N TYR A 107 1.68 7.32 -11.08
CA TYR A 107 1.78 7.83 -12.44
C TYR A 107 0.42 7.96 -13.14
N GLU A 108 -0.68 7.62 -12.46
CA GLU A 108 -2.03 7.80 -12.99
C GLU A 108 -2.53 9.19 -12.60
N PHE A 109 -3.30 9.81 -13.51
CA PHE A 109 -3.82 11.16 -13.33
C PHE A 109 -5.34 11.18 -13.47
N GLY A 110 -5.98 12.13 -12.78
CA GLY A 110 -7.43 12.32 -12.83
C GLY A 110 -8.19 11.08 -12.34
N ASN A 111 -9.23 10.68 -13.06
CA ASN A 111 -10.15 9.61 -12.66
C ASN A 111 -9.53 8.20 -12.65
N ARG A 112 -8.28 8.05 -13.10
CA ARG A 112 -7.55 6.77 -13.07
C ARG A 112 -6.71 6.62 -11.80
N ALA A 113 -6.43 7.70 -11.10
CA ALA A 113 -5.68 7.66 -9.86
C ALA A 113 -6.54 7.05 -8.74
N ALA A 114 -6.00 6.05 -8.06
CA ALA A 114 -6.59 5.55 -6.84
C ALA A 114 -6.49 6.63 -5.74
N PRO A 115 -7.47 6.71 -4.83
CA PRO A 115 -7.36 7.62 -3.70
C PRO A 115 -6.17 7.24 -2.82
N ASN A 116 -5.42 8.25 -2.38
CA ASN A 116 -4.33 8.07 -1.43
C ASN A 116 -4.83 7.39 -0.16
N GLN A 117 -4.09 6.40 0.31
CA GLN A 117 -4.36 5.74 1.58
C GLN A 117 -3.58 6.46 2.68
N LEU A 118 -4.28 6.85 3.75
CA LEU A 118 -3.68 7.54 4.88
C LEU A 118 -3.54 6.60 6.07
N PHE A 119 -2.38 6.66 6.70
CA PHE A 119 -2.07 5.93 7.92
C PHE A 119 -1.39 6.85 8.94
N GLN A 120 -1.45 6.44 10.20
CA GLN A 120 -0.75 7.07 11.30
C GLN A 120 0.00 6.01 12.11
N VAL A 121 1.09 6.40 12.75
CA VAL A 121 1.80 5.50 13.66
C VAL A 121 1.37 5.81 15.10
N LYS A 122 0.70 4.86 15.74
CA LYS A 122 0.34 4.91 17.17
C LYS A 122 1.02 3.75 17.90
N ASN A 123 1.77 4.03 18.96
CA ASN A 123 2.51 3.01 19.73
C ASN A 123 3.34 2.07 18.83
N ARG A 124 4.06 2.65 17.86
CA ARG A 124 4.84 1.93 16.81
C ARG A 124 4.00 1.10 15.83
N THR A 125 2.68 1.08 15.96
CA THR A 125 1.80 0.32 15.07
C THR A 125 1.23 1.23 14.00
N VAL A 126 1.26 0.78 12.76
CA VAL A 126 0.65 1.48 11.62
C VAL A 126 -0.84 1.24 11.62
N MET A 127 -1.61 2.31 11.78
CA MET A 127 -3.07 2.29 11.85
C MET A 127 -3.65 3.07 10.68
N ARG A 128 -4.70 2.56 10.04
CA ARG A 128 -5.43 3.33 9.03
C ARG A 128 -5.98 4.61 9.66
N LYS A 129 -5.79 5.73 8.98
CA LYS A 129 -6.26 7.04 9.43
C LYS A 129 -7.51 7.40 8.63
N ASN A 130 -8.61 7.64 9.33
CA ASN A 130 -9.79 8.20 8.72
C ASN A 130 -9.58 9.72 8.55
N PRO A 131 -9.68 10.29 7.34
CA PRO A 131 -9.52 11.73 7.12
C PRO A 131 -10.56 12.59 7.84
N LEU A 132 -11.68 11.98 8.27
CA LEU A 132 -12.78 12.65 8.98
C LEU A 132 -12.64 12.58 10.51
N GLU A 133 -11.71 11.77 11.03
CA GLU A 133 -11.45 11.73 12.46
C GLU A 133 -10.69 12.97 12.91
N GLU A 134 -11.05 13.50 14.08
CA GLU A 134 -10.31 14.61 14.69
C GLU A 134 -8.85 14.19 14.91
N GLU A 135 -7.92 15.09 14.56
CA GLU A 135 -6.52 14.90 14.87
C GLU A 135 -6.35 14.82 16.39
N ASP A 136 -5.54 13.86 16.86
CA ASP A 136 -5.16 13.83 18.27
C ASP A 136 -4.56 15.21 18.61
N PRO A 137 -5.06 15.89 19.64
CA PRO A 137 -4.54 17.19 20.00
C PRO A 137 -3.04 17.05 20.24
N PHE A 138 -2.24 17.86 19.55
CA PHE A 138 -0.84 18.03 19.91
C PHE A 138 -0.79 18.33 21.41
N PRO A 139 0.15 17.74 22.17
CA PRO A 139 0.27 18.02 23.59
C PRO A 139 0.36 19.53 23.77
N SER A 140 -0.75 20.11 24.24
CA SER A 140 -0.86 21.54 24.47
C SER A 140 0.16 21.87 25.53
N ALA A 141 1.07 22.79 25.20
CA ALA A 141 2.00 23.35 26.15
C ALA A 141 1.19 24.10 27.22
N SER A 142 0.70 23.38 28.23
CA SER A 142 0.28 23.98 29.48
C SER A 142 1.53 24.58 30.13
N SER A 143 1.36 25.75 30.73
CA SER A 143 2.39 26.62 31.33
C SER A 143 3.11 27.52 30.34
N GLY A 144 3.01 28.85 30.55
CA GLY A 144 3.55 29.94 29.72
C GLY A 144 5.07 30.00 29.62
N LYS A 145 5.70 28.91 29.15
CA LYS A 145 7.09 28.82 28.72
C LYS A 145 7.16 29.12 27.22
N PRO A 146 8.28 29.67 26.72
CA PRO A 146 8.44 29.97 25.30
C PRO A 146 8.17 28.72 24.46
N LYS A 147 7.34 28.87 23.42
CA LYS A 147 6.99 27.81 22.47
C LYS A 147 8.26 27.13 21.97
N LYS A 148 8.52 25.88 22.36
CA LYS A 148 9.58 25.09 21.73
C LYS A 148 9.21 24.89 20.26
N SER A 149 10.18 25.07 19.37
CA SER A 149 9.97 24.92 17.92
C SER A 149 9.65 23.47 17.58
N ALA A 150 8.59 23.26 16.79
CA ALA A 150 8.32 22.00 16.15
C ALA A 150 9.36 21.76 15.05
N LYS A 151 9.80 20.51 14.88
CA LYS A 151 10.62 20.10 13.73
C LYS A 151 9.78 19.22 12.82
N ILE A 152 9.94 19.40 11.52
CA ILE A 152 9.18 18.67 10.51
C ILE A 152 10.17 18.05 9.54
N ALA A 153 9.98 16.77 9.24
CA ALA A 153 10.71 16.05 8.21
C ALA A 153 9.72 15.28 7.34
N SER A 154 10.02 15.14 6.06
CA SER A 154 9.22 14.35 5.14
C SER A 154 10.13 13.56 4.20
N GLY A 155 9.96 12.24 4.19
CA GLY A 155 10.71 11.33 3.35
C GLY A 155 9.78 10.56 2.41
N SER A 156 10.17 10.43 1.14
CA SER A 156 9.47 9.59 0.18
C SER A 156 10.28 8.32 -0.10
N THR A 157 9.58 7.20 -0.28
CA THR A 157 10.14 5.91 -0.69
C THR A 157 9.32 5.37 -1.84
N GLN A 158 10.00 5.02 -2.93
CA GLN A 158 9.38 4.41 -4.11
C GLN A 158 9.59 2.90 -4.03
N VAL A 159 8.51 2.13 -3.88
CA VAL A 159 8.62 0.68 -3.61
C VAL A 159 9.26 -0.05 -4.79
N TRP A 160 9.02 0.42 -6.02
CA TRP A 160 9.57 -0.17 -7.24
C TRP A 160 11.06 0.12 -7.48
N THR A 161 11.68 1.05 -6.75
CA THR A 161 13.13 1.35 -6.89
C THR A 161 14.01 0.42 -6.07
N ARG A 162 13.43 -0.64 -5.50
CA ARG A 162 14.14 -1.64 -4.70
C ARG A 162 15.27 -2.28 -5.51
N GLN A 163 16.50 -2.03 -5.08
CA GLN A 163 17.72 -2.56 -5.70
C GLN A 163 18.06 -3.98 -5.24
N THR A 164 17.76 -4.32 -3.98
CA THR A 164 18.12 -5.61 -3.38
C THR A 164 17.18 -5.97 -2.26
N ALA A 165 16.91 -7.26 -2.08
CA ALA A 165 16.09 -7.75 -0.97
C ALA A 165 16.78 -7.58 0.37
N THR A 166 16.08 -7.02 1.36
CA THR A 166 16.63 -6.78 2.69
C THR A 166 15.68 -7.21 3.80
N ARG A 167 16.11 -8.20 4.59
CA ARG A 167 15.37 -8.68 5.77
C ARG A 167 15.60 -7.83 7.03
N ARG A 168 16.57 -6.90 7.00
CA ARG A 168 16.97 -6.09 8.15
C ARG A 168 17.27 -4.68 7.71
N LEU A 169 16.32 -3.79 7.93
CA LEU A 169 16.52 -2.36 7.76
C LEU A 169 17.33 -1.82 8.93
N ARG A 170 18.65 -2.06 8.94
CA ARG A 170 19.54 -1.60 10.02
C ARG A 170 19.68 -0.09 10.09
N CYS A 171 19.27 0.61 9.04
CA CYS A 171 19.47 2.03 8.90
C CYS A 171 18.22 2.67 8.30
N LYS A 172 17.91 3.85 8.83
CA LYS A 172 16.78 4.64 8.40
C LYS A 172 16.99 5.28 6.99
N CYS A 173 18.15 5.16 6.35
CA CYS A 173 18.29 5.38 4.88
C CYS A 173 18.80 4.09 4.22
N ASN A 174 17.96 3.07 4.12
CA ASN A 174 18.38 1.77 3.60
C ASN A 174 18.87 1.88 2.14
N PRO A 175 20.09 1.41 1.82
CA PRO A 175 20.63 1.46 0.46
C PRO A 175 19.79 0.67 -0.56
N ALA A 176 18.96 -0.28 -0.11
CA ALA A 176 18.04 -1.00 -0.99
C ALA A 176 17.07 -0.08 -1.74
N TYR A 177 16.78 1.12 -1.22
CA TYR A 177 15.85 2.07 -1.85
C TYR A 177 16.50 3.41 -2.23
N HIS A 178 17.80 3.58 -1.95
CA HIS A 178 18.58 4.78 -2.29
C HIS A 178 19.94 4.38 -2.85
N GLY A 179 20.12 4.57 -4.17
CA GLY A 179 21.28 4.08 -4.91
C GLY A 179 22.56 4.90 -4.84
N ASP A 180 22.53 6.14 -4.37
CA ASP A 180 23.71 7.01 -4.40
C ASP A 180 23.75 7.95 -3.19
N THR A 181 24.77 7.76 -2.35
CA THR A 181 25.55 8.71 -1.50
C THR A 181 24.89 9.89 -0.76
N ARG A 182 23.60 10.18 -0.91
CA ARG A 182 22.86 11.22 -0.17
C ARG A 182 21.99 10.61 0.93
N CYS A 183 22.53 9.62 1.63
CA CYS A 183 21.90 9.19 2.84
C CYS A 183 21.96 10.34 3.84
N GLN A 184 20.84 11.01 4.10
CA GLN A 184 20.74 12.13 5.04
C GLN A 184 20.83 11.64 6.50
N HIS A 185 21.79 10.76 6.81
CA HIS A 185 22.00 10.22 8.14
C HIS A 185 22.32 11.29 9.19
N HIS A 186 22.78 12.46 8.74
CA HIS A 186 23.02 13.61 9.60
C HIS A 186 21.72 14.22 10.16
N ASP A 187 20.57 14.01 9.51
CA ASP A 187 19.27 14.41 10.01
C ASP A 187 18.51 13.18 10.53
N LYS A 188 18.36 13.11 11.85
CA LYS A 188 17.69 11.98 12.54
C LYS A 188 16.26 11.77 12.07
N LEU A 189 15.50 12.84 11.79
CA LEU A 189 14.10 12.77 11.42
C LEU A 189 13.93 12.37 9.95
N MET A 190 14.76 12.93 9.06
CA MET A 190 14.77 12.50 7.64
C MET A 190 15.19 11.05 7.49
N CYS A 191 16.22 10.64 8.24
CA CYS A 191 16.62 9.25 8.37
C CYS A 191 15.37 8.45 8.80
N MET A 192 14.72 8.78 9.92
CA MET A 192 13.52 8.08 10.39
C MET A 192 12.42 7.95 9.33
N ALA A 193 12.09 9.01 8.61
CA ALA A 193 11.06 8.99 7.58
C ALA A 193 11.37 7.98 6.47
N HIS A 194 12.60 7.98 5.95
CA HIS A 194 13.04 7.00 4.96
C HIS A 194 13.09 5.56 5.50
N GLY A 195 13.38 5.40 6.79
CA GLY A 195 13.49 4.07 7.41
C GLY A 195 12.13 3.41 7.53
N ILE A 196 11.14 4.20 7.96
CA ILE A 196 9.73 3.78 7.98
C ILE A 196 9.26 3.45 6.57
N GLY A 197 9.53 4.33 5.60
CA GLY A 197 9.15 4.09 4.19
C GLY A 197 9.74 2.81 3.63
N ALA A 198 11.03 2.56 3.85
CA ALA A 198 11.70 1.34 3.40
C ALA A 198 11.20 0.09 4.15
N ALA A 199 10.84 0.20 5.42
CA ALA A 199 10.26 -0.92 6.17
C ALA A 199 8.91 -1.34 5.60
N LEU A 200 8.04 -0.37 5.32
CA LEU A 200 6.76 -0.61 4.69
C LEU A 200 6.91 -1.11 3.26
N ALA A 201 7.90 -0.62 2.52
CA ALA A 201 8.20 -1.12 1.18
C ALA A 201 8.52 -2.63 1.19
N GLU A 202 9.30 -3.12 2.16
CA GLU A 202 9.59 -4.55 2.28
C GLU A 202 8.34 -5.39 2.62
N ILE A 203 7.43 -4.88 3.44
CA ILE A 203 6.13 -5.51 3.73
C ILE A 203 5.30 -5.64 2.43
N ILE A 204 5.24 -4.56 1.64
CA ILE A 204 4.51 -4.55 0.37
C ILE A 204 5.13 -5.54 -0.63
N TRP A 205 6.46 -5.61 -0.70
CA TRP A 205 7.16 -6.61 -1.52
C TRP A 205 6.88 -8.06 -1.12
N GLN A 206 6.50 -8.30 0.13
CA GLN A 206 6.08 -9.61 0.62
C GLN A 206 4.58 -9.89 0.39
N GLY A 207 3.85 -8.96 -0.24
CA GLY A 207 2.40 -9.05 -0.44
C GLY A 207 1.60 -8.91 0.86
N GLN A 208 2.20 -8.35 1.91
CA GLN A 208 1.56 -8.21 3.22
C GLN A 208 0.85 -6.85 3.36
N PRO A 209 -0.26 -6.78 4.12
CA PRO A 209 -0.90 -5.51 4.43
C PRO A 209 -0.02 -4.64 5.33
N VAL A 210 -0.05 -3.34 5.10
CA VAL A 210 0.69 -2.35 5.92
C VAL A 210 -0.02 -2.01 7.23
N GLU A 211 -1.34 -2.18 7.28
CA GLU A 211 -2.14 -1.92 8.47
C GLU A 211 -1.87 -2.99 9.53
N GLY A 212 -1.67 -2.56 10.78
CA GLY A 212 -1.29 -3.43 11.90
C GLY A 212 0.20 -3.76 11.97
N VAL A 213 1.02 -3.30 11.01
CA VAL A 213 2.47 -3.51 11.06
C VAL A 213 3.06 -2.81 12.28
N VAL A 214 3.84 -3.56 13.06
CA VAL A 214 4.64 -3.02 14.17
C VAL A 214 6.01 -2.62 13.62
N LEU A 215 6.31 -1.32 13.68
CA LEU A 215 7.56 -0.77 13.23
C LEU A 215 8.70 -1.12 14.21
N PRO A 216 9.90 -1.49 13.70
CA PRO A 216 11.07 -1.79 14.52
C PRO A 216 11.51 -0.65 15.46
N ASP A 217 12.01 -1.01 16.65
CA ASP A 217 12.44 -0.06 17.68
C ASP A 217 13.62 0.82 17.28
N ASP A 218 14.53 0.27 16.49
CA ASP A 218 15.71 0.96 15.97
C ASP A 218 15.35 2.14 15.03
N LEU A 219 14.12 2.18 14.49
CA LEU A 219 13.63 3.33 13.75
C LEU A 219 13.39 4.56 14.65
N PHE A 220 13.08 4.36 15.93
CA PHE A 220 12.71 5.44 16.86
C PHE A 220 13.87 5.87 17.79
N ALA A 221 14.92 5.05 17.88
CA ALA A 221 16.15 5.34 18.63
C ALA A 221 16.89 6.60 18.16
#